data_AF-A0ABD2UIT9-F1
#
_entry.id   AF-A0ABD2UIT9-F1
#
_cell.length_a   1.000
_cell.length_b   1.000
_cell.length_c   1.000
_cell.angle_alpha   90.00
_cell.angle_beta   90.00
_cell.angle_gamma   90.00
#
_symmetry.space_group_name_H-M   'P 1'
#
loop_
_entity.id
_entity.type
_entity.pdbx_description
1 polymer ?
#
loop_
_entity_poly.entity_id
_entity_poly.type
_entity_poly.pdbx_seq_one_letter_code
_entity_poly.pdbx_strand_id
1 'polypeptide(L)'
;YIPSRTLYLNSEAKEKKSFNFFIKIFDFMASLVSTFCAFFFFLFFNISLTPVLGQVIFEDGYSVTTVIDGNKIKINPYSIIPVSGDTHFIILDSSASTFYTLSHNKDSDITVTKLTGNGPGYADGSLDKAKFNKPRSFAVDSKGNIYVADMKNMHAIRKISKSGVTTIAGGYSKTPGRADGPGLNASFSDDNELSFIPKRCTLMISEHGTRLVREIQL
;
A
#
# COMPACT_ATOMS: atom_id res chain seq x y z
N TYR A 1 92.54 0.60 -52.48
CA TYR A 1 91.50 -0.24 -53.12
C TYR A 1 90.26 -0.10 -52.25
N ILE A 2 89.35 0.84 -52.57
CA ILE A 2 88.08 0.65 -53.32
C ILE A 2 87.20 -0.38 -52.56
N PRO A 3 85.94 -0.08 -52.17
CA PRO A 3 84.96 0.14 -53.25
C PRO A 3 83.67 0.96 -52.99
N SER A 4 83.17 1.50 -54.12
CA SER A 4 81.77 1.43 -54.60
C SER A 4 80.62 1.68 -53.61
N ARG A 5 80.47 2.91 -53.09
CA ARG A 5 79.28 3.26 -52.31
C ARG A 5 78.10 3.75 -53.17
N THR A 6 78.34 4.26 -54.38
CA THR A 6 77.36 5.10 -55.10
C THR A 6 76.12 4.38 -55.62
N LEU A 7 76.22 3.09 -55.98
CA LEU A 7 75.06 2.32 -56.47
C LEU A 7 74.18 1.76 -55.32
N TYR A 8 74.76 1.50 -54.15
CA TYR A 8 74.01 1.12 -52.94
C TYR A 8 73.18 2.27 -52.37
N LEU A 9 73.66 3.52 -52.53
CA LEU A 9 72.97 4.69 -51.97
C LEU A 9 71.56 4.91 -52.57
N ASN A 10 71.34 4.54 -53.83
CA ASN A 10 70.05 4.78 -54.50
C ASN A 10 68.97 3.74 -54.14
N SER A 11 69.32 2.48 -53.90
CA SER A 11 68.36 1.49 -53.40
C SER A 11 68.01 1.75 -51.93
N GLU A 12 69.02 2.05 -51.10
CA GLU A 12 68.84 2.41 -49.69
C GLU A 12 67.98 3.68 -49.54
N ALA A 13 68.14 4.67 -50.42
CA ALA A 13 67.34 5.89 -50.38
C ALA A 13 65.87 5.65 -50.72
N LYS A 14 65.57 4.77 -51.69
CA LYS A 14 64.19 4.44 -52.09
C LYS A 14 63.49 3.61 -51.02
N GLU A 15 64.21 2.68 -50.40
CA GLU A 15 63.71 1.84 -49.31
C GLU A 15 63.47 2.66 -48.03
N LYS A 16 64.37 3.57 -47.66
CA LYS A 16 64.16 4.53 -46.56
C LYS A 16 62.96 5.45 -46.78
N LYS A 17 62.72 5.89 -48.02
CA LYS A 17 61.57 6.75 -48.35
C LYS A 17 60.24 5.99 -48.26
N SER A 18 60.22 4.74 -48.73
CA SER A 18 59.08 3.82 -48.57
C SER A 18 58.81 3.52 -47.09
N PHE A 19 59.85 3.17 -46.34
CA PHE A 19 59.76 2.88 -44.90
C PHE A 19 59.25 4.09 -44.09
N ASN A 20 59.75 5.29 -44.36
CA ASN A 20 59.26 6.52 -43.72
C ASN A 20 57.81 6.87 -44.11
N PHE A 21 57.35 6.47 -45.29
CA PHE A 21 55.96 6.64 -45.70
C PHE A 21 55.03 5.68 -44.94
N PHE A 22 55.42 4.42 -44.76
CA PHE A 22 54.68 3.45 -43.94
C PHE A 22 54.65 3.84 -42.46
N ILE A 23 55.75 4.36 -41.90
CA ILE A 23 55.77 4.89 -40.53
C ILE A 23 54.79 6.05 -40.37
N LYS A 24 54.78 7.01 -41.31
CA LYS A 24 53.81 8.12 -41.26
C LYS A 24 52.35 7.69 -41.35
N ILE A 25 52.06 6.65 -42.14
CA ILE A 25 50.70 6.07 -42.20
C ILE A 25 50.38 5.36 -40.87
N PHE A 26 51.31 4.61 -40.30
CA PHE A 26 51.12 3.94 -39.02
C PHE A 26 50.88 4.95 -37.89
N ASP A 27 51.67 6.03 -37.83
CA ASP A 27 51.51 7.10 -36.84
C ASP A 27 50.20 7.87 -37.04
N PHE A 28 49.78 8.10 -38.29
CA PHE A 28 48.49 8.72 -38.61
C PHE A 28 47.31 7.83 -38.20
N MET A 29 47.39 6.54 -38.47
CA MET A 29 46.37 5.56 -38.07
C MET A 29 46.33 5.38 -36.55
N ALA A 30 47.48 5.37 -35.87
CA ALA A 30 47.58 5.33 -34.41
C ALA A 30 47.02 6.60 -33.76
N SER A 31 47.24 7.78 -34.36
CA SER A 31 46.63 9.04 -33.94
C SER A 31 45.11 9.04 -34.13
N LEU A 32 44.62 8.45 -35.23
CA LEU A 32 43.18 8.32 -35.49
C LEU A 32 42.50 7.37 -34.50
N VAL A 33 43.15 6.25 -34.14
CA VAL A 33 42.65 5.31 -33.12
C VAL A 33 42.70 5.93 -31.73
N SER A 34 43.73 6.70 -31.40
CA SER A 34 43.87 7.43 -30.13
C SER A 34 42.77 8.48 -29.95
N THR A 35 42.49 9.28 -30.99
CA THR A 35 41.45 10.31 -30.95
C THR A 35 40.04 9.72 -30.98
N PHE A 36 39.79 8.65 -31.74
CA PHE A 36 38.53 7.90 -31.67
C PHE A 36 38.32 7.23 -30.31
N CYS A 37 39.35 6.61 -29.73
CA CYS A 37 39.28 6.04 -28.38
C CYS A 37 39.02 7.12 -27.33
N ALA A 38 39.68 8.27 -27.40
CA ALA A 38 39.47 9.37 -26.47
C ALA A 38 38.05 9.96 -26.56
N PHE A 39 37.49 10.07 -27.77
CA PHE A 39 36.12 10.54 -27.97
C PHE A 39 35.07 9.54 -27.47
N PHE A 40 35.30 8.23 -27.68
CA PHE A 40 34.44 7.17 -27.14
C PHE A 40 34.56 7.05 -25.61
N PHE A 41 35.76 7.23 -25.04
CA PHE A 41 35.96 7.29 -23.59
C PHE A 41 35.25 8.50 -22.97
N PHE A 42 35.22 9.64 -23.66
CA PHE A 42 34.48 10.83 -23.23
C PHE A 42 32.96 10.70 -23.37
N LEU A 43 32.47 9.97 -24.39
CA LEU A 43 31.04 9.73 -24.59
C LEU A 43 30.45 8.78 -23.52
N PHE A 44 31.23 7.81 -23.05
CA PHE A 44 30.81 6.89 -22.00
C PHE A 44 30.93 7.46 -20.57
N PHE A 45 31.72 8.51 -20.35
CA PHE A 45 31.92 9.10 -19.01
C PHE A 45 30.93 10.22 -18.64
N ASN A 46 30.04 10.65 -19.55
CA ASN A 46 29.09 11.75 -19.30
C ASN A 46 27.64 11.32 -19.07
N ILE A 47 27.34 10.02 -19.01
CA ILE A 47 26.04 9.56 -18.53
C ILE A 47 26.15 9.36 -17.01
N SER A 48 26.08 10.45 -16.26
CA SER A 48 25.79 10.38 -14.84
C SER A 48 24.35 9.90 -14.70
N LEU A 49 24.16 8.59 -14.54
CA LEU A 49 22.94 8.01 -13.98
C LEU A 49 22.83 8.53 -12.54
N THR A 50 22.33 9.75 -12.33
CA THR A 50 21.89 10.15 -11.00
C THR A 50 20.70 9.25 -10.70
N PRO A 51 20.79 8.32 -9.74
CA PRO A 51 19.58 7.65 -9.30
C PRO A 51 18.65 8.76 -8.85
N VAL A 52 17.46 8.87 -9.47
CA VAL A 52 16.39 9.69 -8.92
C VAL A 52 15.91 8.94 -7.68
N LEU A 53 16.69 9.05 -6.60
CA LEU A 53 16.22 8.69 -5.29
C LEU A 53 15.12 9.71 -5.00
N GLY A 54 13.87 9.25 -5.03
CA GLY A 54 12.74 10.07 -4.64
C GLY A 54 13.04 10.66 -3.27
N GLN A 55 13.18 11.98 -3.21
CA GLN A 55 13.43 12.66 -1.95
C GLN A 55 12.16 12.57 -1.10
N VAL A 56 12.29 12.11 0.15
CA VAL A 56 11.20 12.18 1.11
C VAL A 56 10.99 13.64 1.48
N ILE A 57 9.79 14.16 1.26
CA ILE A 57 9.39 15.52 1.63
C ILE A 57 8.55 15.41 2.90
N PHE A 58 9.05 16.00 4.00
CA PHE A 58 8.33 16.08 5.26
C PHE A 58 7.57 17.40 5.35
N GLU A 59 6.37 17.38 5.94
CA GLU A 59 5.55 18.56 6.21
C GLU A 59 5.53 18.82 7.73
N ASP A 60 5.86 20.05 8.14
CA ASP A 60 5.84 20.49 9.53
C ASP A 60 4.49 21.12 9.91
N GLY A 61 4.22 21.30 11.21
CA GLY A 61 3.02 22.00 11.71
C GLY A 61 1.94 21.11 12.33
N TYR A 62 2.17 19.80 12.42
CA TYR A 62 1.25 18.85 13.06
C TYR A 62 1.70 18.50 14.48
N SER A 63 0.77 18.54 15.44
CA SER A 63 0.99 18.05 16.81
C SER A 63 0.26 16.73 17.05
N VAL A 64 0.93 15.74 17.64
CA VAL A 64 0.33 14.47 18.04
C VAL A 64 0.14 14.47 19.55
N THR A 65 -1.09 14.21 20.00
CA THR A 65 -1.42 14.07 21.43
C THR A 65 -2.19 12.77 21.66
N THR A 66 -2.02 12.19 22.85
CA THR A 66 -2.74 10.97 23.24
C THR A 66 -4.11 11.34 23.80
N VAL A 67 -5.18 10.95 23.10
CA VAL A 67 -6.57 11.13 23.57
C VAL A 67 -6.94 10.04 24.58
N ILE A 68 -6.63 8.77 24.27
CA ILE A 68 -6.84 7.63 25.18
C ILE A 68 -5.59 6.76 25.25
N ASP A 69 -5.31 6.23 26.43
CA ASP A 69 -4.28 5.20 26.64
C ASP A 69 -4.97 3.84 26.83
N GLY A 70 -4.97 3.04 25.77
CA GLY A 70 -5.60 1.71 25.75
C GLY A 70 -5.06 0.77 26.82
N ASN A 71 -3.80 0.93 27.25
CA ASN A 71 -3.22 0.10 28.31
C ASN A 71 -3.87 0.37 29.67
N LYS A 72 -4.25 1.63 29.93
CA LYS A 72 -4.91 2.02 31.19
C LYS A 72 -6.35 1.53 31.26
N ILE A 73 -7.07 1.55 30.14
CA ILE A 73 -8.48 1.16 30.06
C ILE A 73 -8.71 -0.27 29.55
N LYS A 74 -7.63 -1.01 29.30
CA LYS A 74 -7.63 -2.41 28.81
C LYS A 74 -8.41 -2.59 27.51
N ILE A 75 -8.25 -1.65 26.58
CA ILE A 75 -8.79 -1.72 25.22
C ILE A 75 -7.60 -1.73 24.26
N ASN A 76 -7.64 -2.55 23.23
CA ASN A 76 -6.69 -2.56 22.13
C ASN A 76 -7.34 -1.95 20.87
N PRO A 77 -7.26 -0.63 20.64
CA PRO A 77 -7.93 0.03 19.53
C PRO A 77 -7.33 -0.44 18.20
N TYR A 78 -8.18 -0.97 17.32
CA TYR A 78 -7.82 -1.40 15.97
C TYR A 78 -8.28 -0.40 14.91
N SER A 79 -9.47 0.17 15.06
CA SER A 79 -10.03 1.15 14.13
C SER A 79 -10.95 2.12 14.89
N ILE A 80 -11.06 3.35 14.41
CA ILE A 80 -11.92 4.41 14.97
C ILE A 80 -12.62 5.17 13.84
N ILE A 81 -13.93 5.39 13.97
CA ILE A 81 -14.75 6.10 12.97
C ILE A 81 -15.78 7.01 13.65
N PRO A 82 -15.99 8.25 13.18
CA PRO A 82 -17.01 9.14 13.71
C PRO A 82 -18.43 8.65 13.39
N VAL A 83 -19.38 8.90 14.31
CA VAL A 83 -20.81 8.53 14.13
C VAL A 83 -21.69 9.73 13.80
N SER A 84 -21.48 10.84 14.51
CA SER A 84 -22.30 12.05 14.38
C SER A 84 -21.53 13.26 14.90
N GLY A 85 -21.30 14.26 14.03
CA GLY A 85 -20.48 15.42 14.35
C GLY A 85 -19.04 15.05 14.77
N ASP A 86 -18.37 15.98 15.45
CA ASP A 86 -16.92 15.88 15.73
C ASP A 86 -16.57 15.26 17.09
N THR A 87 -17.58 14.81 17.85
CA THR A 87 -17.40 14.46 19.27
C THR A 87 -17.67 12.99 19.61
N HIS A 88 -18.33 12.23 18.72
CA HIS A 88 -18.71 10.84 18.98
C HIS A 88 -18.08 9.89 17.97
N PHE A 89 -17.36 8.89 18.49
CA PHE A 89 -16.62 7.91 17.72
C PHE A 89 -17.00 6.49 18.13
N ILE A 90 -16.92 5.55 17.21
CA ILE A 90 -16.86 4.12 17.51
C ILE A 90 -15.41 3.68 17.46
N ILE A 91 -15.00 2.89 18.45
CA ILE A 91 -13.72 2.19 18.46
C ILE A 91 -14.00 0.70 18.32
N LEU A 92 -13.25 0.05 17.44
CA LEU A 92 -13.20 -1.39 17.34
C LEU A 92 -11.97 -1.92 18.08
N ASP A 93 -12.15 -2.84 19.03
CA ASP A 93 -11.12 -3.75 19.50
C ASP A 93 -11.30 -5.09 18.80
N SER A 94 -10.56 -5.27 17.70
CA SER A 94 -10.65 -6.49 16.87
C SER A 94 -10.22 -7.72 17.65
N SER A 95 -9.20 -7.61 18.51
CA SER A 95 -8.68 -8.73 19.29
C SER A 95 -9.69 -9.25 20.32
N ALA A 96 -10.39 -8.34 21.01
CA ALA A 96 -11.45 -8.66 21.94
C ALA A 96 -12.81 -8.87 21.26
N SER A 97 -12.91 -8.65 19.94
CA SER A 97 -14.17 -8.70 19.17
C SER A 97 -15.27 -7.82 19.78
N THR A 98 -14.88 -6.61 20.21
CA THR A 98 -15.71 -5.69 20.98
C THR A 98 -15.71 -4.30 20.36
N PHE A 99 -16.87 -3.63 20.37
CA PHE A 99 -17.03 -2.24 19.94
C PHE A 99 -17.29 -1.34 21.14
N TYR A 100 -16.74 -0.13 21.11
CA TYR A 100 -16.91 0.89 22.14
C TYR A 100 -17.36 2.20 21.52
N THR A 101 -18.13 3.00 22.25
CA THR A 101 -18.36 4.42 21.95
C THR A 101 -17.34 5.27 22.70
N LEU A 102 -16.75 6.25 22.05
CA LEU A 102 -15.93 7.30 22.65
C LEU A 102 -16.64 8.64 22.46
N SER A 103 -16.88 9.34 23.56
CA SER A 103 -17.34 10.73 23.55
C SER A 103 -16.19 11.64 23.96
N HIS A 104 -15.87 12.62 23.12
CA HIS A 104 -14.82 13.62 23.34
C HIS A 104 -15.48 14.99 23.39
N ASN A 105 -15.79 15.46 24.60
CA ASN A 105 -16.39 16.77 24.80
C ASN A 105 -15.31 17.86 24.81
N LYS A 106 -15.64 19.07 24.35
CA LYS A 106 -14.71 20.22 24.25
C LYS A 106 -14.05 20.59 25.59
N ASP A 107 -14.63 20.18 26.71
CA ASP A 107 -14.12 20.42 28.07
C ASP A 107 -13.19 19.31 28.59
N SER A 108 -12.68 18.43 27.72
CA SER A 108 -11.70 17.36 28.02
C SER A 108 -12.22 16.13 28.76
N ASP A 109 -13.52 16.02 29.00
CA ASP A 109 -14.12 14.78 29.48
C ASP A 109 -14.20 13.76 28.34
N ILE A 110 -13.38 12.71 28.47
CA ILE A 110 -13.35 11.58 27.56
C ILE A 110 -14.05 10.40 28.24
N THR A 111 -15.15 9.96 27.65
CA THR A 111 -15.88 8.78 28.14
C THR A 111 -15.83 7.67 27.10
N VAL A 112 -15.38 6.48 27.51
CA VAL A 112 -15.39 5.27 26.69
C VAL A 112 -16.37 4.27 27.30
N THR A 113 -17.31 3.76 26.51
CA THR A 113 -18.34 2.81 26.96
C THR A 113 -18.45 1.66 25.98
N LYS A 114 -18.57 0.42 26.49
CA LYS A 114 -18.78 -0.75 25.64
C LYS A 114 -20.14 -0.66 24.94
N LEU A 115 -20.14 -0.79 23.61
CA LEU A 115 -21.33 -0.79 22.78
C LEU A 115 -21.89 -2.20 22.60
N THR A 116 -21.06 -3.14 22.12
CA THR A 116 -21.46 -4.52 21.82
C THR A 116 -20.23 -5.41 21.63
N GLY A 117 -20.44 -6.71 21.44
CA GLY A 117 -19.39 -7.70 21.23
C GLY A 117 -18.97 -8.36 22.54
N ASN A 118 -19.40 -9.61 22.73
CA ASN A 118 -19.25 -10.35 23.98
C ASN A 118 -18.22 -11.48 23.83
N GLY A 119 -17.06 -11.10 23.30
CA GLY A 119 -15.95 -11.99 23.00
C GLY A 119 -16.08 -12.69 21.65
N PRO A 120 -15.07 -13.52 21.31
CA PRO A 120 -15.01 -14.21 20.02
C PRO A 120 -16.18 -15.19 19.86
N GLY A 121 -16.84 -15.14 18.70
CA GLY A 121 -17.92 -16.03 18.33
C GLY A 121 -18.75 -15.49 17.18
N TYR A 122 -19.86 -16.15 16.88
CA TYR A 122 -20.80 -15.68 15.87
C TYR A 122 -22.21 -15.81 16.42
N ALA A 123 -22.80 -14.69 16.82
CA ALA A 123 -24.17 -14.65 17.35
C ALA A 123 -24.83 -13.32 17.03
N ASP A 124 -25.99 -13.40 16.38
CA ASP A 124 -26.93 -12.30 16.18
C ASP A 124 -27.76 -12.10 17.45
N GLY A 125 -28.45 -10.97 17.55
CA GLY A 125 -29.36 -10.67 18.66
C GLY A 125 -29.10 -9.33 19.33
N SER A 126 -29.54 -9.19 20.58
CA SER A 126 -29.37 -7.96 21.35
C SER A 126 -27.89 -7.62 21.58
N LEU A 127 -27.59 -6.33 21.81
CA LEU A 127 -26.20 -5.84 21.91
C LEU A 127 -25.40 -6.52 23.05
N ASP A 128 -26.06 -6.94 24.12
CA ASP A 128 -25.50 -7.66 25.26
C ASP A 128 -25.24 -9.16 25.00
N LYS A 129 -25.80 -9.71 23.91
CA LYS A 129 -25.66 -11.14 23.55
C LYS A 129 -24.88 -11.37 22.26
N ALA A 130 -24.82 -10.38 21.39
CA ALA A 130 -24.14 -10.50 20.11
C ALA A 130 -22.65 -10.78 20.28
N LYS A 131 -22.12 -11.61 19.36
CA LYS A 131 -20.71 -11.99 19.31
C LYS A 131 -20.19 -11.81 17.89
N PHE A 132 -18.93 -11.37 17.81
CA PHE A 132 -18.16 -11.22 16.59
C PHE A 132 -16.89 -12.04 16.72
N ASN A 133 -16.17 -12.28 15.63
CA ASN A 133 -14.90 -12.96 15.66
C ASN A 133 -13.87 -12.25 14.79
N LYS A 134 -12.96 -11.53 15.47
CA LYS A 134 -11.88 -10.75 14.85
C LYS A 134 -12.38 -9.90 13.67
N PRO A 135 -13.35 -9.00 13.91
CA PRO A 135 -13.82 -8.07 12.89
C PRO A 135 -12.64 -7.25 12.33
N ARG A 136 -12.61 -7.06 11.02
CA ARG A 136 -11.48 -6.42 10.30
C ARG A 136 -11.70 -4.97 9.96
N SER A 137 -12.95 -4.58 9.73
CA SER A 137 -13.29 -3.23 9.34
C SER A 137 -14.74 -2.97 9.72
N PHE A 138 -15.09 -1.70 9.81
CA PHE A 138 -16.48 -1.30 9.93
C PHE A 138 -16.73 0.03 9.22
N ALA A 139 -17.98 0.35 8.95
CA ALA A 139 -18.43 1.62 8.40
C ALA A 139 -19.70 2.06 9.11
N VAL A 140 -19.99 3.36 9.11
CA VAL A 140 -21.18 3.93 9.76
C VAL A 140 -22.06 4.61 8.70
N ASP A 141 -23.36 4.29 8.68
CA ASP A 141 -24.31 4.98 7.78
C ASP A 141 -24.80 6.32 8.35
N SER A 142 -25.50 7.09 7.52
CA SER A 142 -26.07 8.39 7.92
C SER A 142 -27.14 8.31 9.02
N LYS A 143 -27.59 7.11 9.39
CA LYS A 143 -28.55 6.87 10.48
C LYS A 143 -27.84 6.37 11.76
N GLY A 144 -26.51 6.23 11.73
CA GLY A 144 -25.71 5.71 12.84
C GLY A 144 -25.73 4.19 12.99
N ASN A 145 -26.16 3.44 11.97
CA ASN A 145 -25.98 1.99 11.96
C ASN A 145 -24.52 1.66 11.61
N ILE A 146 -23.98 0.63 12.23
CA ILE A 146 -22.59 0.21 12.02
C ILE A 146 -22.59 -1.09 11.21
N TYR A 147 -21.86 -1.11 10.11
CA TYR A 147 -21.68 -2.27 9.24
C TYR A 147 -20.30 -2.83 9.50
N VAL A 148 -20.20 -4.12 9.78
CA VAL A 148 -18.98 -4.76 10.30
C VAL A 148 -18.58 -5.89 9.36
N ALA A 149 -17.30 -5.92 8.98
CA ALA A 149 -16.68 -7.05 8.33
C ALA A 149 -16.25 -8.08 9.39
N ASP A 150 -17.14 -9.01 9.72
CA ASP A 150 -16.90 -10.10 10.67
C ASP A 150 -16.36 -11.34 9.95
N MET A 151 -15.04 -11.40 9.83
CA MET A 151 -14.39 -12.19 8.79
C MET A 151 -13.87 -13.56 9.24
N LYS A 152 -13.82 -13.87 10.54
CA LYS A 152 -13.44 -15.22 10.98
C LYS A 152 -14.67 -16.10 11.21
N ASN A 153 -14.54 -17.36 10.80
CA ASN A 153 -15.56 -18.43 10.81
C ASN A 153 -16.64 -18.30 9.73
N MET A 154 -17.38 -17.20 9.70
CA MET A 154 -18.62 -17.11 8.89
C MET A 154 -18.50 -16.19 7.67
N HIS A 155 -17.46 -15.34 7.59
CA HIS A 155 -17.21 -14.43 6.45
C HIS A 155 -18.44 -13.58 6.12
N ALA A 156 -18.88 -12.78 7.09
CA ALA A 156 -20.19 -12.13 7.05
C ALA A 156 -20.07 -10.61 7.18
N ILE A 157 -20.94 -9.89 6.46
CA ILE A 157 -21.21 -8.48 6.70
C ILE A 157 -22.36 -8.40 7.70
N ARG A 158 -22.06 -7.78 8.85
CA ARG A 158 -22.94 -7.67 10.00
C ARG A 158 -23.42 -6.24 10.17
N LYS A 159 -24.64 -6.03 10.66
CA LYS A 159 -25.18 -4.70 10.97
C LYS A 159 -25.49 -4.59 12.46
N ILE A 160 -24.88 -3.62 13.15
CA ILE A 160 -25.23 -3.18 14.49
C ILE A 160 -26.19 -1.98 14.34
N SER A 161 -27.30 -2.05 15.05
CA SER A 161 -28.31 -0.99 15.11
C SER A 161 -28.89 -0.91 16.52
N LYS A 162 -29.80 0.03 16.76
CA LYS A 162 -30.52 0.13 18.04
C LYS A 162 -31.34 -1.12 18.37
N SER A 163 -31.76 -1.90 17.38
CA SER A 163 -32.49 -3.16 17.59
C SER A 163 -31.59 -4.37 17.83
N GLY A 164 -30.26 -4.19 17.80
CA GLY A 164 -29.28 -5.26 17.95
C GLY A 164 -28.46 -5.52 16.70
N VAL A 165 -27.85 -6.70 16.65
CA VAL A 165 -26.93 -7.13 15.59
C VAL A 165 -27.59 -8.17 14.69
N THR A 166 -27.50 -7.97 13.38
CA THR A 166 -28.02 -8.87 12.34
C THR A 166 -26.96 -9.17 11.29
N THR A 167 -27.13 -10.25 10.52
CA THR A 167 -26.32 -10.58 9.35
C THR A 167 -27.03 -10.10 8.10
N ILE A 168 -26.38 -9.27 7.28
CA ILE A 168 -26.99 -8.70 6.07
C ILE A 168 -26.48 -9.35 4.78
N ALA A 169 -25.26 -9.88 4.81
CA ALA A 169 -24.68 -10.59 3.68
C ALA A 169 -23.61 -11.57 4.14
N GLY A 170 -23.37 -12.64 3.35
CA GLY A 170 -22.43 -13.69 3.73
C GLY A 170 -22.96 -14.56 4.86
N GLY A 171 -22.07 -15.29 5.53
CA GLY A 171 -22.43 -16.14 6.67
C GLY A 171 -22.96 -17.53 6.30
N TYR A 172 -23.69 -17.66 5.20
CA TYR A 172 -24.37 -18.91 4.86
C TYR A 172 -23.43 -20.01 4.36
N SER A 173 -22.44 -19.66 3.53
CA SER A 173 -21.45 -20.63 3.00
C SER A 173 -20.54 -21.20 4.09
N LYS A 174 -20.34 -20.46 5.19
CA LYS A 174 -19.39 -20.74 6.28
C LYS A 174 -17.95 -20.97 5.80
N THR A 175 -17.65 -20.52 4.59
CA THR A 175 -16.35 -20.64 3.94
C THR A 175 -16.09 -19.39 3.12
N PRO A 176 -14.81 -19.01 2.96
CA PRO A 176 -14.45 -17.86 2.15
C PRO A 176 -14.86 -18.09 0.69
N GLY A 177 -15.23 -17.02 -0.01
CA GLY A 177 -15.63 -17.10 -1.40
C GLY A 177 -15.70 -15.74 -2.09
N ARG A 178 -16.24 -15.75 -3.30
CA ARG A 178 -16.36 -14.55 -4.16
C ARG A 178 -17.67 -14.51 -4.95
N ALA A 179 -18.65 -15.29 -4.54
CA ALA A 179 -19.93 -15.37 -5.23
C ALA A 179 -20.74 -14.09 -4.98
N ASP A 180 -21.27 -13.51 -6.06
CA ASP A 180 -22.35 -12.54 -6.04
C ASP A 180 -23.71 -13.21 -5.85
N GLY A 181 -24.72 -12.40 -5.56
CA GLY A 181 -26.11 -12.83 -5.43
C GLY A 181 -26.85 -12.10 -4.32
N PRO A 182 -28.05 -12.57 -3.96
CA PRO A 182 -28.77 -12.10 -2.77
C PRO A 182 -27.86 -12.17 -1.54
N GLY A 183 -28.00 -11.23 -0.59
CA GLY A 183 -27.03 -11.03 0.50
C GLY A 183 -26.58 -12.32 1.20
N LEU A 184 -27.50 -13.19 1.63
CA LEU A 184 -27.18 -14.45 2.30
C LEU A 184 -26.48 -15.48 1.40
N ASN A 185 -26.65 -15.40 0.08
CA ASN A 185 -26.02 -16.29 -0.89
C ASN A 185 -24.66 -15.78 -1.39
N ALA A 186 -24.35 -14.51 -1.14
CA ALA A 186 -23.03 -13.96 -1.43
C ALA A 186 -21.98 -14.60 -0.51
N SER A 187 -20.74 -14.69 -0.98
CA SER A 187 -19.60 -15.11 -0.17
C SER A 187 -18.47 -14.10 -0.27
N PHE A 188 -17.66 -14.02 0.78
CA PHE A 188 -16.63 -13.01 0.96
C PHE A 188 -15.29 -13.61 1.35
N SER A 189 -14.21 -12.86 1.16
CA SER A 189 -12.85 -13.22 1.59
C SER A 189 -12.62 -12.98 3.09
N ASP A 190 -11.46 -13.38 3.62
CA ASP A 190 -11.09 -13.26 5.04
C ASP A 190 -10.62 -11.86 5.46
N ASP A 191 -10.42 -10.97 4.48
CA ASP A 191 -9.83 -9.66 4.70
C ASP A 191 -10.51 -8.61 3.83
N ASN A 192 -11.46 -7.92 4.46
CA ASN A 192 -12.34 -6.99 3.79
C ASN A 192 -12.38 -5.66 4.53
N GLU A 193 -12.27 -4.58 3.76
CA GLU A 193 -12.44 -3.21 4.22
C GLU A 193 -13.80 -2.67 3.76
N LEU A 194 -14.46 -1.91 4.64
CA LEU A 194 -15.78 -1.35 4.38
C LEU A 194 -15.72 0.18 4.29
N SER A 195 -16.47 0.74 3.35
CA SER A 195 -16.68 2.19 3.24
C SER A 195 -18.13 2.49 2.87
N PHE A 196 -18.74 3.45 3.54
CA PHE A 196 -20.13 3.85 3.26
C PHE A 196 -20.16 5.08 2.36
N ILE A 197 -21.02 5.06 1.33
CA ILE A 197 -21.27 6.18 0.43
C ILE A 197 -22.66 6.78 0.76
N PRO A 198 -22.74 7.90 1.50
CA PRO A 198 -24.01 8.49 1.93
C PRO A 198 -24.97 8.81 0.79
N LYS A 199 -24.46 9.40 -0.30
CA LYS A 199 -25.29 9.82 -1.44
C LYS A 199 -25.94 8.65 -2.19
N ARG A 200 -25.43 7.43 -2.03
CA ARG A 200 -25.91 6.23 -2.73
C ARG A 200 -26.55 5.22 -1.77
N CYS A 201 -26.56 5.49 -0.45
CA CYS A 201 -26.92 4.49 0.56
C CYS A 201 -26.24 3.13 0.29
N THR A 202 -24.94 3.15 0.02
CA THR A 202 -24.22 1.96 -0.46
C THR A 202 -23.02 1.68 0.42
N LEU A 203 -22.81 0.41 0.77
CA LEU A 203 -21.60 -0.09 1.38
C LEU A 203 -20.67 -0.62 0.29
N MET A 204 -19.50 -0.01 0.14
CA MET A 204 -18.41 -0.54 -0.67
C MET A 204 -17.57 -1.51 0.16
N ILE A 205 -17.16 -2.61 -0.45
CA ILE A 205 -16.31 -3.63 0.15
C ILE A 205 -15.07 -3.80 -0.73
N SER A 206 -13.89 -3.55 -0.18
CA SER A 206 -12.61 -3.94 -0.80
C SER A 206 -12.21 -5.30 -0.24
N GLU A 207 -12.08 -6.31 -1.11
CA GLU A 207 -11.74 -7.67 -0.71
C GLU A 207 -10.30 -8.02 -1.12
N HIS A 208 -9.37 -7.98 -0.16
CA HIS A 208 -7.94 -8.16 -0.43
C HIS A 208 -7.60 -9.57 -0.91
N GLY A 209 -8.30 -10.59 -0.41
CA GLY A 209 -8.06 -11.98 -0.79
C GLY A 209 -8.58 -12.34 -2.20
N THR A 210 -9.69 -11.72 -2.61
CA THR A 210 -10.34 -12.03 -3.90
C THR A 210 -10.05 -11.01 -4.99
N ARG A 211 -9.43 -9.87 -4.63
CA ARG A 211 -9.11 -8.74 -5.52
C ARG A 211 -10.35 -8.13 -6.16
N LEU A 212 -11.45 -8.10 -5.40
CA LEU A 212 -12.72 -7.52 -5.84
C LEU A 212 -12.99 -6.22 -5.08
N VAL A 213 -13.71 -5.33 -5.75
CA VAL A 213 -14.43 -4.23 -5.11
C VAL A 213 -15.90 -4.48 -5.37
N ARG A 214 -16.69 -4.55 -4.30
CA ARG A 214 -18.10 -4.92 -4.36
C ARG A 214 -18.96 -3.88 -3.67
N GLU A 215 -20.24 -3.89 -3.97
CA GLU A 215 -21.21 -3.00 -3.34
C GLU A 215 -22.39 -3.78 -2.75
N ILE A 216 -22.92 -3.29 -1.64
CA ILE A 216 -24.22 -3.67 -1.08
C ILE A 216 -25.06 -2.40 -0.98
N GLN A 217 -26.20 -2.38 -1.66
CA GLN A 217 -27.18 -1.29 -1.55
C GLN A 217 -28.00 -1.49 -0.25
N LEU A 218 -28.15 -0.43 0.56
CA LEU A 218 -28.64 -0.45 1.95
C LEU A 218 -30.01 0.19 2.16
#